data_AF-A0A661DHP5-F1
#
_entry.id   AF-A0A661DHP5-F1
#
_cell.length_a   1.000
_cell.length_b   1.000
_cell.length_c   1.000
_cell.angle_alpha   90.00
_cell.angle_beta   90.00
_cell.angle_gamma   90.00
#
_symmetry.space_group_name_H-M   'P 1'
#
loop_
_entity.id
_entity.type
_entity.pdbx_description
1 polymer ?
#
loop_
_entity_poly.entity_id
_entity_poly.type
_entity_poly.pdbx_seq_one_letter_code
_entity_poly.pdbx_strand_id
1 'polypeptide(L)' 'EGDYDEENGVCYLQILLADHIPDVGRNRMMVDMDRWGYTFRLGSAKVWFENDAEDAKLWLIKHNIIDGSQQLTWICRNK' A
#
# COMPACT_ATOMS: atom_id res chain seq x y z
N GLU A 1 -16.59 -8.91 1.36
CA GLU A 1 -16.44 -7.52 0.91
C GLU A 1 -15.31 -6.92 1.72
N GLY A 2 -14.39 -6.19 1.09
CA GLY A 2 -13.42 -5.39 1.81
C GLY A 2 -14.09 -4.08 2.22
N ASP A 3 -13.87 -3.65 3.46
CA ASP A 3 -14.20 -2.27 3.85
C ASP A 3 -13.24 -1.31 3.12
N TYR A 4 -13.60 -0.03 2.99
CA TYR A 4 -12.77 0.99 2.32
C TYR A 4 -11.33 1.01 2.87
N ASP A 5 -11.16 0.72 4.17
CA ASP A 5 -9.85 0.63 4.81
C ASP A 5 -9.00 -0.56 4.30
N GLU A 6 -9.64 -1.70 4.00
CA GLU A 6 -8.96 -2.87 3.45
C GLU A 6 -8.52 -2.64 2.01
N GLU A 7 -9.37 -2.01 1.19
CA GLU A 7 -9.03 -1.68 -0.21
C GLU A 7 -7.83 -0.72 -0.29
N ASN A 8 -7.84 0.34 0.52
CA ASN A 8 -6.73 1.27 0.63
C ASN A 8 -5.48 0.59 1.23
N GLY A 9 -5.67 -0.27 2.23
CA GLY A 9 -4.60 -1.08 2.82
C GLY A 9 -3.91 -1.98 1.80
N VAL A 10 -4.65 -2.66 0.93
CA VAL A 10 -4.09 -3.49 -0.15
C VAL A 10 -3.31 -2.65 -1.16
N CYS A 11 -3.80 -1.46 -1.53
CA CYS A 11 -3.07 -0.54 -2.41
C CYS A 11 -1.73 -0.11 -1.79
N TYR A 12 -1.72 0.18 -0.48
CA TYR A 12 -0.51 0.56 0.24
C TYR A 12 0.48 -0.61 0.32
N LEU A 13 -0.05 -1.80 0.61
CA LEU A 13 0.74 -3.03 0.71
C LEU A 13 1.42 -3.38 -0.62
N GLN A 14 0.74 -3.18 -1.75
CA GLN A 14 1.29 -3.39 -3.08
C GLN A 14 2.55 -2.54 -3.33
N ILE A 15 2.56 -1.29 -2.86
CA ILE A 15 3.72 -0.38 -2.98
C ILE A 15 4.89 -0.89 -2.13
N LEU A 16 4.64 -1.37 -0.90
CA LEU A 16 5.69 -1.91 -0.03
C LEU A 16 6.25 -3.25 -0.55
N LEU A 17 5.39 -4.13 -1.07
CA LEU A 17 5.82 -5.39 -1.67
C LEU A 17 6.70 -5.18 -2.90
N ALA A 18 6.48 -4.10 -3.66
CA ALA A 18 7.27 -3.81 -4.85
C ALA A 18 8.77 -3.65 -4.57
N ASP A 19 9.17 -3.20 -3.37
CA ASP A 19 10.60 -3.13 -2.98
C ASP A 19 11.27 -4.50 -2.85
N HIS A 20 10.48 -5.57 -2.73
CA HIS A 20 10.98 -6.94 -2.62
C HIS A 20 11.00 -7.65 -3.98
N ILE A 21 10.55 -6.98 -5.05
CA ILE A 21 10.57 -7.52 -6.41
C ILE A 21 11.74 -6.88 -7.16
N PRO A 22 12.70 -7.67 -7.68
CA PRO A 22 13.81 -7.15 -8.47
C PRO A 22 13.31 -6.25 -9.61
N ASP A 23 14.00 -5.14 -9.83
CA ASP A 23 13.75 -4.16 -10.91
C ASP A 23 12.41 -3.41 -10.88
N VAL A 24 11.58 -3.62 -9.85
CA VAL A 24 10.33 -2.86 -9.66
C VAL A 24 10.57 -1.73 -8.67
N GLY A 25 10.58 -2.01 -7.36
CA GLY A 25 10.66 -1.00 -6.32
C GLY A 25 9.40 -0.12 -6.21
N ARG A 26 9.22 0.51 -5.04
CA ARG A 26 8.05 1.35 -4.73
C ARG A 26 7.82 2.48 -5.73
N ASN A 27 8.90 3.13 -6.19
CA ASN A 27 8.81 4.29 -7.08
C ASN A 27 8.23 3.90 -8.43
N ARG A 28 8.66 2.77 -8.99
CA ARG A 28 8.11 2.27 -10.25
C ARG A 28 6.67 1.83 -10.08
N MET A 29 6.36 1.14 -8.99
CA MET A 29 5.01 0.69 -8.69
C MET A 29 4.02 1.86 -8.66
N MET A 30 4.35 2.96 -7.98
CA MET A 30 3.48 4.15 -7.94
C MET A 30 3.25 4.74 -9.34
N VAL A 31 4.29 4.80 -10.18
CA VAL A 31 4.15 5.26 -11.58
C VAL A 31 3.26 4.32 -12.40
N ASP A 32 3.42 3.01 -12.21
CA ASP A 32 2.61 2.02 -12.94
C ASP A 32 1.16 2.03 -12.45
N MET A 33 0.90 2.22 -11.15
CA MET A 33 -0.45 2.42 -10.61
C MET A 33 -1.14 3.62 -11.26
N ASP A 34 -0.45 4.77 -11.37
CA ASP A 34 -0.97 5.95 -12.06
C ASP A 34 -1.28 5.64 -13.55
N ARG A 35 -0.41 4.88 -14.23
CA ARG A 35 -0.62 4.47 -15.63
C ARG A 35 -1.77 3.48 -15.82
N TRP A 36 -2.00 2.62 -14.84
CA TRP A 36 -3.13 1.69 -14.84
C TRP A 36 -4.47 2.38 -14.53
N GLY A 37 -4.44 3.66 -14.14
CA GLY A 37 -5.63 4.47 -13.90
C GLY A 37 -6.12 4.45 -12.46
N TYR A 38 -5.25 4.08 -11.50
CA TYR A 38 -5.57 4.24 -10.08
C TYR A 38 -5.83 5.71 -9.80
N THR A 39 -6.96 6.00 -9.16
CA THR A 39 -7.36 7.37 -8.83
C THR A 39 -7.46 7.52 -7.33
N PHE A 40 -6.51 8.23 -6.75
CA PHE A 40 -6.53 8.62 -5.34
C PHE A 40 -7.03 10.06 -5.21
N ARG A 41 -7.41 10.46 -3.99
CA ARG A 41 -7.94 11.80 -3.70
C ARG A 41 -7.04 12.94 -4.19
N LEU A 42 -5.72 12.73 -4.18
CA LEU A 42 -4.71 13.70 -4.61
C LEU A 42 -4.17 13.47 -6.03
N GLY A 43 -4.79 12.59 -6.81
CA GLY A 43 -4.54 12.42 -8.25
C GLY A 43 -3.27 11.66 -8.64
N SER A 44 -2.39 11.31 -7.70
CA SER A 44 -1.24 10.43 -7.93
C SER A 44 -1.04 9.48 -6.76
N ALA A 45 -0.71 8.22 -7.06
CA ALA A 45 -0.35 7.18 -6.12
C ALA A 45 0.82 7.62 -5.24
N LYS A 46 1.78 8.37 -5.79
CA LYS A 46 2.91 8.89 -5.00
C LYS A 46 2.48 9.91 -3.97
N VAL A 47 1.70 10.91 -4.39
CA VAL A 47 1.23 11.97 -3.49
C VAL A 47 0.34 11.37 -2.40
N TRP A 48 -0.51 10.42 -2.77
CA TRP A 48 -1.31 9.65 -1.82
C TRP A 48 -0.46 8.88 -0.82
N PHE A 49 0.49 8.06 -1.27
CA PHE A 49 1.34 7.24 -0.40
C PHE A 49 2.13 8.09 0.61
N GLU A 50 2.64 9.24 0.17
CA GLU A 50 3.45 10.13 1.01
C GLU A 50 2.63 11.03 1.96
N ASN A 51 1.38 11.38 1.62
CA ASN A 51 0.64 12.44 2.33
C ASN A 51 -0.81 12.11 2.76
N ASP A 52 -1.43 11.05 2.24
CA ASP A 52 -2.87 10.77 2.41
C ASP A 52 -3.18 9.27 2.58
N ALA A 53 -2.19 8.49 3.01
CA ALA A 53 -2.31 7.03 3.16
C ALA A 53 -2.18 6.54 4.62
N GLU A 54 -2.29 7.43 5.60
CA GLU A 54 -2.11 7.07 7.01
C GLU A 54 -3.16 6.06 7.49
N ASP A 55 -4.42 6.20 7.09
CA ASP A 55 -5.48 5.25 7.45
C ASP A 55 -5.18 3.84 6.90
N ALA A 56 -4.70 3.75 5.66
CA ALA A 56 -4.28 2.50 5.04
C ALA A 56 -3.11 1.84 5.80
N LYS A 57 -2.11 2.65 6.16
CA LYS A 57 -0.96 2.21 6.96
C LYS A 57 -1.40 1.73 8.34
N LEU A 58 -2.24 2.49 9.04
CA LEU A 58 -2.76 2.13 10.37
C LEU A 58 -3.58 0.84 10.32
N TRP A 59 -4.36 0.64 9.26
CA TRP A 59 -5.10 -0.59 9.04
C TRP A 59 -4.16 -1.80 8.90
N LEU A 60 -3.09 -1.68 8.10
CA LEU A 60 -2.10 -2.75 7.94
C LEU A 60 -1.36 -3.08 9.24
N ILE A 61 -1.02 -2.07 10.04
CA ILE A 61 -0.41 -2.25 11.37
C ILE A 61 -1.39 -2.94 12.32
N LYS A 62 -2.64 -2.49 12.36
CA LYS A 62 -3.71 -3.06 13.19
C LYS A 62 -3.94 -4.55 12.88
N HIS A 63 -3.79 -4.94 11.62
CA HIS A 63 -3.90 -6.33 11.18
C HIS A 63 -2.56 -7.09 11.18
N ASN A 64 -1.49 -6.49 11.71
CA ASN A 64 -0.16 -7.09 11.84
C ASN A 64 0.42 -7.60 10.50
N ILE A 65 0.07 -6.92 9.39
CA ILE A 65 0.60 -7.21 8.04
C ILE A 65 1.92 -6.46 7.84
N ILE A 66 2.02 -5.26 8.40
CA ILE A 66 3.27 -4.48 8.50
C ILE A 66 3.51 -4.07 9.95
N ASP A 67 4.76 -3.78 10.30
CA ASP A 67 5.11 -3.21 11.59
C ASP A 67 5.07 -1.67 11.60
N GLY A 68 5.35 -1.07 12.76
CA GLY A 68 5.40 0.39 12.91
C GLY A 68 6.50 1.08 12.10
N SER A 69 7.48 0.33 11.58
CA SER A 69 8.54 0.78 10.69
C SER A 69 8.22 0.50 9.20
N GLN A 70 6.95 0.16 8.91
CA GLN A 70 6.43 -0.18 7.59
C GLN A 70 7.14 -1.38 6.94
N GLN A 71 7.71 -2.28 7.74
CA GLN A 71 8.28 -3.54 7.25
C GLN A 71 7.21 -4.63 7.21
N LEU A 72 7.26 -5.46 6.18
CA LEU A 72 6.35 -6.60 6.03
C LEU A 72 6.60 -7.63 7.14
N THR A 73 5.54 -8.06 7.81
CA THR A 73 5.64 -9.14 8.83
C THR A 73 5.64 -10.53 8.21
N TRP A 74 5.24 -10.64 6.94
CA TRP A 74 5.06 -11.89 6.19
C TRP A 74 4.05 -12.88 6.80
N ILE A 75 3.17 -12.38 7.67
CA ILE A 75 2.11 -13.18 8.28
C ILE A 75 0.84 -13.07 7.43
N CYS A 76 0.32 -14.22 7.00
CA CYS A 76 -1.00 -14.26 6.35
C CYS A 76 -2.11 -14.13 7.41
N ARG A 77 -3.08 -13.25 7.15
CA ARG A 77 -4.29 -13.15 7.98
C ARG A 77 -5.12 -14.43 7.82
N ASN A 78 -5.38 -15.14 8.92
CA ASN A 78 -6.35 -16.24 8.92
C ASN A 78 -7.76 -15.67 8.69
N LYS A 79 -8.55 -16.36 7.85
CA LYS A 79 -9.95 -16.01 7.57
C LYS A 79 -10.87 -16.34 8.74
#